data_AF-A0AAW3I061-F1
#
_entry.id   AF-A0AAW3I061-F1
#
_cell.length_a   1.000
_cell.length_b   1.000
_cell.length_c   1.000
_cell.angle_alpha   90.00
_cell.angle_beta   90.00
_cell.angle_gamma   90.00
#
_symmetry.space_group_name_H-M   'P 1'
#
loop_
_entity.id
_entity.type
_entity.pdbx_description
1 polymer ?
#
loop_
_entity_poly.entity_id
_entity_poly.type
_entity_poly.pdbx_seq_one_letter_code
_entity_poly.pdbx_strand_id
1 'polypeptide(L)'
;MRRFLPDQFTLILLATVAFASFFPAVGKGASFMMVASNVAISLLFFLHGARLSTDAIVAGVKDVRLHALILASTFILFPALGLGLRALFPGLLTPSLWLGVLFVCTLSSTVQSSIAFTSMARGNVPGAICAATASNLLGTVLTPLLVAVLLHRQGGGHGLADAGRILVQLLLPFAVGSLLRPWIGAWAQRNNRTLSKVDRSSILLAVYTAFSEAVAQGIWHAFPAIDLATMVLVNALLLGAVLVITTWGSRKLGMSKENEITLVFCGSKKSLASGIPLATVLFGTSQMGVVVLPLMIFHQMQLMVCAVLARRYAERQPPAQAAVAGA
;
A
#
# COMPACT_ATOMS: atom_id res chain seq x y z
N MET A 1 9.35 24.26 8.22
CA MET A 1 10.25 23.38 7.45
C MET A 1 10.06 21.86 7.67
N ARG A 2 9.34 21.37 8.70
CA ARG A 2 9.01 19.92 8.87
C ARG A 2 8.12 19.28 7.77
N ARG A 3 7.87 19.96 6.64
CA ARG A 3 6.89 19.56 5.59
C ARG A 3 7.40 18.46 4.64
N PHE A 4 8.72 18.22 4.60
CA PHE A 4 9.36 17.30 3.65
C PHE A 4 10.14 16.17 4.33
N LEU A 5 10.08 16.05 5.67
CA LEU A 5 10.78 14.98 6.36
C LEU A 5 10.02 13.65 6.18
N PRO A 6 10.71 12.54 5.88
CA PRO A 6 10.08 11.22 5.83
C PRO A 6 9.43 10.86 7.17
N ASP A 7 8.35 10.07 7.12
CA ASP A 7 7.71 9.60 8.35
C ASP A 7 8.62 8.61 9.12
N GLN A 8 8.37 8.43 10.42
CA GLN A 8 9.23 7.60 11.27
C GLN A 8 9.39 6.17 10.74
N PHE A 9 8.34 5.57 10.16
CA PHE A 9 8.43 4.23 9.60
C PHE A 9 9.28 4.22 8.33
N THR A 10 9.11 5.20 7.45
CA THR A 10 9.98 5.36 6.27
C THR A 10 11.44 5.61 6.66
N LEU A 11 11.71 6.38 7.72
CA LEU A 11 13.08 6.58 8.23
C LEU A 11 13.68 5.28 8.77
N ILE A 12 12.93 4.49 9.55
CA ILE A 12 13.40 3.20 10.04
C ILE A 12 13.65 2.25 8.85
N LEU A 13 12.76 2.25 7.86
CA LEU A 13 12.92 1.44 6.65
C LEU A 13 14.17 1.85 5.86
N LEU A 14 14.40 3.14 5.65
CA LEU A 14 15.62 3.65 5.01
C LEU A 14 16.87 3.28 5.81
N ALA A 15 16.81 3.36 7.15
CA ALA A 15 17.90 2.91 8.01
C ALA A 15 18.14 1.40 7.88
N THR A 16 17.09 0.58 7.76
CA THR A 16 17.20 -0.86 7.51
C THR A 16 17.81 -1.15 6.14
N VAL A 17 17.42 -0.43 5.09
CA VAL A 17 18.01 -0.56 3.74
C VAL A 17 19.48 -0.14 3.76
N ALA A 18 19.82 0.96 4.41
CA ALA A 18 21.20 1.40 4.58
C ALA A 18 22.02 0.36 5.35
N PHE A 19 21.48 -0.15 6.47
CA PHE A 19 22.14 -1.18 7.27
C PHE A 19 22.37 -2.46 6.46
N ALA A 20 21.36 -2.95 5.72
CA ALA A 20 21.51 -4.09 4.82
C ALA A 20 22.53 -3.85 3.70
N SER A 21 22.75 -2.60 3.32
CA SER A 21 23.73 -2.24 2.27
C SER A 21 25.18 -2.32 2.75
N PHE A 22 25.43 -1.99 4.02
CA PHE A 22 26.78 -2.09 4.60
C PHE A 22 27.04 -3.45 5.27
N PHE A 23 25.99 -4.10 5.77
CA PHE A 23 26.06 -5.37 6.49
C PHE A 23 25.07 -6.38 5.89
N PRO A 24 25.24 -6.82 4.63
CA PRO A 24 24.36 -7.79 4.03
C PRO A 24 24.52 -9.17 4.73
N ALA A 25 23.40 -9.82 5.02
CA ALA A 25 23.40 -11.23 5.40
C ALA A 25 23.91 -12.09 4.23
N VAL A 26 25.04 -12.79 4.42
CA VAL A 26 25.66 -13.65 3.41
C VAL A 26 25.87 -15.08 3.91
N GLY A 27 26.01 -16.03 2.98
CA GLY A 27 26.24 -17.45 3.30
C GLY A 27 25.17 -18.04 4.21
N LYS A 28 25.57 -18.69 5.31
CA LYS A 28 24.64 -19.28 6.29
C LYS A 28 23.69 -18.26 6.93
N GLY A 29 24.11 -17.00 7.05
CA GLY A 29 23.28 -15.91 7.55
C GLY A 29 22.11 -15.59 6.61
N ALA A 30 22.34 -15.65 5.30
CA ALA A 30 21.29 -15.44 4.29
C ALA A 30 20.20 -16.51 4.37
N SER A 31 20.59 -17.79 4.47
CA SER A 31 19.64 -18.90 4.60
C SER A 31 18.79 -18.80 5.87
N PHE A 32 19.41 -18.47 7.01
CA PHE A 32 18.68 -18.25 8.25
C PHE A 32 17.69 -17.09 8.15
N MET A 33 18.13 -15.95 7.60
CA MET A 33 17.28 -14.76 7.43
C MET A 33 16.12 -15.02 6.47
N MET A 34 16.33 -15.80 5.42
CA MET A 34 15.27 -16.22 4.50
C MET A 34 14.18 -17.05 5.21
N VAL A 35 14.58 -18.06 6.01
CA VAL A 35 13.63 -18.86 6.78
C VAL A 35 12.89 -17.98 7.81
N ALA A 36 13.62 -17.15 8.54
CA ALA A 36 13.04 -16.24 9.53
C ALA A 36 12.04 -15.27 8.90
N SER A 37 12.37 -14.70 7.73
CA SER A 37 11.50 -13.82 6.94
C SER A 37 10.24 -14.56 6.49
N ASN A 38 10.36 -15.78 5.97
CA ASN A 38 9.21 -16.57 5.52
C ASN A 38 8.25 -16.89 6.67
N VAL A 39 8.78 -17.24 7.84
CA VAL A 39 7.98 -17.47 9.06
C VAL A 39 7.32 -16.16 9.52
N ALA A 40 8.06 -15.06 9.52
CA ALA A 40 7.55 -13.75 9.93
C ALA A 40 6.44 -13.22 9.02
N ILE A 41 6.56 -13.43 7.71
CA ILE A 41 5.53 -13.09 6.72
C ILE A 41 4.30 -14.00 6.91
N SER A 42 4.50 -15.32 7.06
CA SER A 42 3.40 -16.26 7.30
C SER A 42 2.61 -15.88 8.57
N LEU A 43 3.32 -15.56 9.65
CA LEU A 43 2.73 -15.06 10.90
C LEU A 43 1.98 -13.74 10.67
N LEU A 44 2.54 -12.81 9.89
CA LEU A 44 1.88 -11.54 9.56
C LEU A 44 0.54 -11.80 8.85
N PHE A 45 0.51 -12.61 7.78
CA PHE A 45 -0.74 -12.91 7.06
C PHE A 45 -1.74 -13.67 7.93
N PHE A 46 -1.27 -14.60 8.76
CA PHE A 46 -2.10 -15.29 9.75
C PHE A 46 -2.76 -14.32 10.73
N LEU A 47 -1.99 -13.39 11.31
CA LEU A 47 -2.51 -12.38 12.22
C LEU A 47 -3.51 -11.45 11.53
N HIS A 48 -3.27 -11.09 10.26
CA HIS A 48 -4.22 -10.30 9.47
C HIS A 48 -5.57 -11.02 9.33
N GLY A 49 -5.56 -12.33 9.05
CA GLY A 49 -6.77 -13.15 9.01
C GLY A 49 -7.49 -13.22 10.36
N ALA A 50 -6.73 -13.47 11.44
CA ALA A 50 -7.27 -13.55 12.80
C ALA A 50 -7.90 -12.23 13.29
N ARG A 51 -7.44 -11.09 12.76
CA ARG A 51 -7.91 -9.74 13.10
C ARG A 51 -9.04 -9.23 12.23
N LEU A 52 -9.48 -10.00 11.24
CA LEU A 52 -10.55 -9.62 10.33
C LEU A 52 -11.75 -9.14 11.17
N SER A 53 -12.24 -7.92 10.94
CA SER A 53 -13.39 -7.40 11.69
C SER A 53 -14.64 -7.55 10.82
N THR A 54 -15.52 -8.46 11.19
CA THR A 54 -16.86 -8.58 10.58
C THR A 54 -17.66 -7.30 10.74
N ASP A 55 -17.50 -6.61 11.87
CA ASP A 55 -18.20 -5.35 12.14
C ASP A 55 -17.71 -4.22 11.23
N ALA A 56 -16.42 -4.21 10.89
CA ALA A 56 -15.87 -3.25 9.92
C ALA A 56 -16.38 -3.51 8.49
N ILE A 57 -16.64 -4.77 8.14
CA ILE A 57 -17.24 -5.16 6.85
C ILE A 57 -18.71 -4.73 6.81
N VAL A 58 -19.46 -4.95 7.89
CA VAL A 58 -20.88 -4.59 8.00
C VAL A 58 -21.10 -3.08 8.14
N ALA A 59 -20.21 -2.36 8.81
CA ALA A 59 -20.30 -0.89 8.96
C ALA A 59 -20.16 -0.14 7.63
N GLY A 60 -19.53 -0.73 6.60
CA GLY A 60 -19.39 -0.15 5.26
C GLY A 60 -20.68 -0.08 4.46
N VAL A 61 -21.78 -0.63 4.98
CA VAL A 61 -23.09 -0.62 4.32
C VAL A 61 -23.77 0.75 4.39
N LYS A 62 -23.36 1.65 5.31
CA LYS A 62 -24.06 2.94 5.48
C LYS A 62 -23.80 3.96 4.36
N ASP A 63 -22.67 3.89 3.66
CA ASP A 63 -22.34 4.79 2.53
C ASP A 63 -21.71 4.00 1.38
N VAL A 64 -22.49 3.07 0.82
CA VAL A 64 -22.06 2.13 -0.23
C VAL A 64 -21.41 2.85 -1.40
N ARG A 65 -21.92 4.04 -1.76
CA ARG A 65 -21.38 4.83 -2.87
C ARG A 65 -19.96 5.29 -2.60
N LEU A 66 -19.68 5.85 -1.43
CA LEU A 66 -18.33 6.28 -1.04
C LEU A 66 -17.36 5.10 -1.02
N HIS A 67 -17.75 4.00 -0.37
CA HIS A 67 -16.91 2.82 -0.24
C HIS A 67 -16.62 2.15 -1.59
N ALA A 68 -17.62 2.02 -2.46
CA ALA A 68 -17.46 1.48 -3.80
C ALA A 68 -16.50 2.33 -4.64
N LEU A 69 -16.61 3.66 -4.57
CA LEU A 69 -15.69 4.55 -5.31
C LEU A 69 -14.26 4.46 -4.78
N ILE A 70 -14.06 4.33 -3.48
CA ILE A 70 -12.71 4.16 -2.89
C ILE A 70 -12.10 2.82 -3.33
N LEU A 71 -12.87 1.74 -3.29
CA LEU A 71 -12.42 0.42 -3.74
C LEU A 71 -12.16 0.38 -5.24
N ALA A 72 -13.03 0.98 -6.06
CA ALA A 72 -12.84 1.12 -7.49
C ALA A 72 -11.59 1.96 -7.80
N SER A 73 -11.37 3.06 -7.07
CA SER A 73 -10.13 3.84 -7.20
C SER A 73 -8.91 2.96 -6.91
N THR A 74 -8.95 2.20 -5.82
CA THR A 74 -7.82 1.38 -5.36
C THR A 74 -7.50 0.23 -6.31
N PHE A 75 -8.50 -0.58 -6.69
CA PHE A 75 -8.29 -1.87 -7.38
C PHE A 75 -8.64 -1.85 -8.86
N ILE A 76 -9.21 -0.75 -9.39
CA ILE A 76 -9.56 -0.62 -10.80
C ILE A 76 -8.82 0.57 -11.42
N LEU A 77 -9.04 1.78 -10.89
CA LEU A 77 -8.46 3.01 -11.47
C LEU A 77 -6.94 2.97 -11.47
N PHE A 78 -6.32 2.65 -10.33
CA PHE A 78 -4.86 2.57 -10.24
C PHE A 78 -4.25 1.55 -11.22
N PRO A 79 -4.68 0.27 -11.25
CA PRO A 79 -4.19 -0.69 -12.24
C PRO A 79 -4.44 -0.25 -13.68
N ALA A 80 -5.61 0.33 -13.98
CA ALA A 80 -5.92 0.84 -15.32
C ALA A 80 -5.00 1.99 -15.73
N LEU A 81 -4.73 2.94 -14.84
CA LEU A 81 -3.78 4.04 -15.10
C LEU A 81 -2.34 3.54 -15.26
N GLY A 82 -1.91 2.59 -14.42
CA GLY A 82 -0.58 1.99 -14.54
C GLY A 82 -0.38 1.26 -15.87
N LEU A 83 -1.37 0.45 -16.28
CA LEU A 83 -1.36 -0.23 -17.56
C LEU A 83 -1.43 0.75 -18.74
N GLY A 84 -2.26 1.79 -18.63
CA GLY A 84 -2.39 2.84 -19.63
C GLY A 84 -1.09 3.62 -19.83
N LEU A 85 -0.44 4.04 -18.73
CA LEU A 85 0.85 4.73 -18.79
C LEU A 85 1.93 3.86 -19.45
N ARG A 86 1.98 2.56 -19.12
CA ARG A 86 2.90 1.62 -19.77
C ARG A 86 2.60 1.45 -21.26
N ALA A 87 1.34 1.33 -21.64
CA ALA A 87 0.95 1.15 -23.04
C ALA A 87 1.25 2.39 -23.89
N LEU A 88 1.05 3.59 -23.33
CA LEU A 88 1.32 4.85 -24.00
C LEU A 88 2.80 5.19 -24.06
N PHE A 89 3.56 4.88 -23.00
CA PHE A 89 4.96 5.26 -22.86
C PHE A 89 5.84 4.06 -22.44
N PRO A 90 5.91 2.98 -23.24
CA PRO A 90 6.62 1.76 -22.85
C PRO A 90 8.10 1.98 -22.60
N GLY A 91 8.74 2.89 -23.35
CA GLY A 91 10.17 3.23 -23.21
C GLY A 91 10.51 4.18 -22.06
N LEU A 92 9.52 4.63 -21.28
CA LEU A 92 9.75 5.57 -20.18
C LEU A 92 10.44 4.90 -18.98
N LEU A 93 10.22 3.59 -18.79
CA LEU A 93 10.87 2.80 -17.75
C LEU A 93 11.29 1.46 -18.33
N THR A 94 12.32 0.85 -17.74
CA THR A 94 12.68 -0.53 -18.05
C THR A 94 11.53 -1.49 -17.67
N PRO A 95 11.43 -2.68 -18.30
CA PRO A 95 10.36 -3.63 -17.99
C PRO A 95 10.27 -4.01 -16.50
N SER A 96 11.42 -4.11 -15.83
CA SER A 96 11.51 -4.45 -14.41
C SER A 96 11.03 -3.30 -13.51
N LEU A 97 11.30 -2.06 -13.88
CA LEU A 97 10.77 -0.86 -13.21
C LEU A 97 9.26 -0.69 -13.41
N TRP A 98 8.76 -1.00 -14.62
CA TRP A 98 7.32 -1.03 -14.88
C TRP A 98 6.58 -2.05 -14.01
N LEU A 99 7.19 -3.21 -13.76
CA LEU A 99 6.65 -4.21 -12.86
C LEU A 99 6.51 -3.66 -11.44
N GLY A 100 7.49 -2.89 -10.95
CA GLY A 100 7.40 -2.19 -9.67
C GLY A 100 6.28 -1.14 -9.63
N VAL A 101 6.11 -0.32 -10.67
CA VAL A 101 5.00 0.65 -10.76
C VAL A 101 3.64 -0.05 -10.79
N LEU A 102 3.49 -1.10 -11.60
CA LEU A 102 2.26 -1.88 -11.68
C LEU A 102 1.95 -2.58 -10.36
N PHE A 103 2.98 -3.05 -9.64
CA PHE A 103 2.83 -3.57 -8.30
C PHE A 103 2.22 -2.52 -7.36
N VAL A 104 2.77 -1.30 -7.32
CA VAL A 104 2.20 -0.17 -6.54
C VAL A 104 0.72 0.04 -6.88
N CYS A 105 0.36 -0.02 -8.16
CA CYS A 105 -1.03 0.15 -8.60
C CYS A 105 -1.97 -0.91 -8.03
N THR A 106 -1.52 -2.13 -7.75
CA THR A 106 -2.38 -3.20 -7.21
C THR A 106 -2.59 -3.14 -5.70
N LEU A 107 -1.76 -2.40 -4.96
CA LEU A 107 -1.77 -2.42 -3.50
C LEU A 107 -3.05 -1.83 -2.90
N SER A 108 -3.37 -2.28 -1.69
CA SER A 108 -4.39 -1.66 -0.84
C SER A 108 -4.04 -0.22 -0.43
N SER A 109 -5.05 0.50 0.05
CA SER A 109 -4.87 1.82 0.64
C SER A 109 -4.28 1.76 2.06
N THR A 110 -3.74 2.88 2.53
CA THR A 110 -3.22 3.01 3.90
C THR A 110 -4.35 3.25 4.90
N VAL A 111 -4.29 2.62 6.08
CA VAL A 111 -5.26 2.89 7.16
C VAL A 111 -4.92 4.18 7.89
N GLN A 112 -3.76 4.22 8.56
CA GLN A 112 -3.41 5.33 9.46
C GLN A 112 -3.33 6.68 8.77
N SER A 113 -2.64 6.76 7.62
CA SER A 113 -2.43 8.04 6.95
C SER A 113 -3.73 8.57 6.32
N SER A 114 -4.56 7.71 5.74
CA SER A 114 -5.87 8.10 5.19
C SER A 114 -6.79 8.67 6.26
N ILE A 115 -6.87 8.04 7.44
CA ILE A 115 -7.65 8.54 8.58
C ILE A 115 -7.10 9.88 9.06
N ALA A 116 -5.78 9.99 9.25
CA ALA A 116 -5.14 11.20 9.75
C ALA A 116 -5.34 12.41 8.83
N PHE A 117 -5.13 12.26 7.52
CA PHE A 117 -5.34 13.35 6.56
C PHE A 117 -6.82 13.71 6.39
N THR A 118 -7.72 12.71 6.43
CA THR A 118 -9.17 12.96 6.41
C THR A 118 -9.59 13.75 7.63
N SER A 119 -9.12 13.38 8.83
CA SER A 119 -9.40 14.10 10.06
C SER A 119 -8.87 15.53 10.02
N MET A 120 -7.60 15.71 9.63
CA MET A 120 -6.99 17.04 9.51
C MET A 120 -7.76 17.96 8.53
N ALA A 121 -8.24 17.39 7.42
CA ALA A 121 -9.01 18.11 6.41
C ALA A 121 -10.49 18.30 6.74
N ARG A 122 -10.96 17.83 7.90
CA ARG A 122 -12.38 17.84 8.31
C ARG A 122 -13.28 17.08 7.32
N GLY A 123 -12.86 15.88 6.92
CA GLY A 123 -13.62 14.95 6.09
C GLY A 123 -14.47 13.96 6.89
N ASN A 124 -15.11 13.02 6.20
CA ASN A 124 -15.87 11.93 6.83
C ASN A 124 -14.92 10.88 7.42
N VAL A 125 -14.49 11.09 8.66
CA VAL A 125 -13.56 10.21 9.39
C VAL A 125 -14.11 8.80 9.61
N PRO A 126 -15.37 8.59 10.04
CA PRO A 126 -15.94 7.24 10.13
C PRO A 126 -15.90 6.49 8.79
N GLY A 127 -16.25 7.17 7.70
CA GLY A 127 -16.15 6.64 6.34
C GLY A 127 -14.71 6.28 5.96
N ALA A 128 -13.73 7.10 6.35
CA ALA A 128 -12.32 6.81 6.10
C ALA A 128 -11.83 5.58 6.87
N ILE A 129 -12.21 5.43 8.15
CA ILE A 129 -11.85 4.27 8.97
C ILE A 129 -12.38 2.99 8.32
N CYS A 130 -13.67 2.98 7.97
CA CYS A 130 -14.29 1.82 7.36
C CYS A 130 -13.69 1.52 5.97
N ALA A 131 -13.59 2.53 5.10
CA ALA A 131 -13.09 2.34 3.73
C ALA A 131 -11.63 1.87 3.70
N ALA A 132 -10.77 2.46 4.53
CA ALA A 132 -9.37 2.09 4.56
C ALA A 132 -9.18 0.69 5.17
N THR A 133 -9.98 0.33 6.18
CA THR A 133 -10.00 -1.04 6.73
C THR A 133 -10.46 -2.04 5.68
N ALA A 134 -11.59 -1.78 5.02
CA ALA A 134 -12.13 -2.63 3.96
C ALA A 134 -11.14 -2.80 2.80
N SER A 135 -10.52 -1.70 2.34
CA SER A 135 -9.48 -1.73 1.29
C SER A 135 -8.28 -2.58 1.72
N ASN A 136 -7.82 -2.47 2.97
CA ASN A 136 -6.69 -3.26 3.46
C ASN A 136 -7.04 -4.74 3.58
N LEU A 137 -8.22 -5.07 4.12
CA LEU A 137 -8.71 -6.44 4.23
C LEU A 137 -8.92 -7.10 2.87
N LEU A 138 -9.62 -6.42 1.96
CA LEU A 138 -9.80 -6.89 0.58
C LEU A 138 -8.47 -6.98 -0.14
N GLY A 139 -7.57 -6.02 0.05
CA GLY A 139 -6.27 -6.03 -0.61
C GLY A 139 -5.35 -7.15 -0.17
N THR A 140 -5.48 -7.68 1.05
CA THR A 140 -4.78 -8.90 1.46
C THR A 140 -5.06 -10.06 0.50
N VAL A 141 -6.28 -10.12 -0.07
CA VAL A 141 -6.70 -11.17 -1.01
C VAL A 141 -6.60 -10.72 -2.47
N LEU A 142 -7.10 -9.53 -2.79
CA LEU A 142 -7.18 -8.99 -4.14
C LEU A 142 -5.80 -8.61 -4.70
N THR A 143 -4.89 -8.09 -3.88
CA THR A 143 -3.57 -7.65 -4.37
C THR A 143 -2.77 -8.82 -4.94
N PRO A 144 -2.58 -9.96 -4.23
CA PRO A 144 -1.94 -11.14 -4.80
C PRO A 144 -2.57 -11.61 -6.12
N LEU A 145 -3.91 -11.62 -6.19
CA LEU A 145 -4.64 -12.03 -7.39
C LEU A 145 -4.39 -11.08 -8.56
N LEU A 146 -4.48 -9.77 -8.33
CA LEU A 146 -4.23 -8.76 -9.35
C LEU A 146 -2.79 -8.83 -9.85
N VAL A 147 -1.81 -9.01 -8.95
CA VAL A 147 -0.40 -9.17 -9.33
C VAL A 147 -0.23 -10.45 -10.16
N ALA A 148 -0.79 -11.59 -9.74
CA ALA A 148 -0.72 -12.84 -10.49
C ALA A 148 -1.25 -12.69 -11.94
N VAL A 149 -2.41 -12.04 -12.11
CA VAL A 149 -2.98 -11.74 -13.43
C VAL A 149 -2.08 -10.81 -14.24
N LEU A 150 -1.51 -9.78 -13.62
CA LEU A 150 -0.61 -8.84 -14.27
C LEU A 150 0.72 -9.47 -14.69
N LEU A 151 1.27 -10.39 -13.89
CA LEU A 151 2.52 -11.10 -14.20
C LEU A 151 2.33 -12.14 -15.29
N HIS A 152 1.21 -12.86 -15.27
CA HIS A 152 0.88 -13.81 -16.34
C HIS A 152 0.84 -13.14 -17.73
N ARG A 153 0.31 -11.92 -17.81
CA ARG A 153 0.25 -11.14 -19.07
C ARG A 153 1.62 -10.63 -19.55
N GLN A 154 2.65 -10.67 -18.72
CA GLN A 154 3.95 -10.07 -19.03
C GLN A 154 4.99 -11.07 -19.55
N GLY A 155 4.62 -12.34 -19.74
CA GLY A 155 5.48 -13.34 -20.40
C GLY A 155 6.74 -13.73 -19.63
N GLY A 156 6.90 -13.29 -18.39
CA GLY A 156 7.94 -13.80 -17.50
C GLY A 156 7.60 -15.25 -17.16
N GLY A 157 8.46 -16.20 -17.57
CA GLY A 157 8.30 -17.66 -17.52
C GLY A 157 8.05 -18.29 -16.15
N HIS A 158 7.09 -17.79 -15.39
CA HIS A 158 6.52 -18.37 -14.18
C HIS A 158 5.08 -18.68 -14.54
N GLY A 159 4.80 -19.95 -14.78
CA GLY A 159 3.49 -20.39 -15.27
C GLY A 159 2.37 -20.00 -14.28
N LEU A 160 1.11 -20.13 -14.71
CA LEU A 160 -0.05 -20.03 -13.81
C LEU A 160 0.10 -20.88 -12.54
N ALA A 161 0.88 -21.99 -12.63
CA ALA A 161 1.23 -22.85 -11.52
C ALA A 161 2.10 -22.17 -10.44
N ASP A 162 3.09 -21.36 -10.81
CA ASP A 162 3.99 -20.69 -9.85
C ASP A 162 3.28 -19.52 -9.18
N ALA A 163 2.49 -18.76 -9.94
CA ALA A 163 1.62 -17.72 -9.40
C ALA A 163 0.56 -18.31 -8.45
N GLY A 164 -0.01 -19.48 -8.79
CA GLY A 164 -0.95 -20.21 -7.92
C GLY A 164 -0.30 -20.71 -6.63
N ARG A 165 0.94 -21.20 -6.67
CA ARG A 165 1.69 -21.62 -5.48
C ARG A 165 1.95 -20.45 -4.53
N ILE A 166 2.42 -19.31 -5.06
CA ILE A 166 2.64 -18.10 -4.27
C ILE A 166 1.32 -17.60 -3.66
N LEU A 167 0.26 -17.63 -4.45
CA LEU A 167 -1.07 -17.26 -3.99
C LEU A 167 -1.53 -18.15 -2.83
N VAL A 168 -1.37 -19.48 -2.94
CA VAL A 168 -1.66 -20.40 -1.84
C VAL A 168 -0.76 -20.11 -0.64
N GLN A 169 0.54 -19.87 -0.84
CA GLN A 169 1.47 -19.54 0.25
C GLN A 169 1.06 -18.28 1.02
N LEU A 170 0.50 -17.28 0.34
CA LEU A 170 0.02 -16.04 0.95
C LEU A 170 -1.40 -16.17 1.54
N LEU A 171 -2.32 -16.79 0.81
CA LEU A 171 -3.73 -16.90 1.21
C LEU A 171 -3.96 -18.00 2.24
N LEU A 172 -3.16 -19.07 2.26
CA LEU A 172 -3.31 -20.16 3.22
C LEU A 172 -3.14 -19.68 4.68
N PRO A 173 -2.05 -19.02 5.09
CA PRO A 173 -1.92 -18.54 6.46
C PRO A 173 -3.02 -17.54 6.81
N PHE A 174 -3.41 -16.66 5.88
CA PHE A 174 -4.54 -15.75 6.06
C PHE A 174 -5.87 -16.49 6.26
N ALA A 175 -6.16 -17.52 5.46
CA ALA A 175 -7.37 -18.32 5.56
C ALA A 175 -7.40 -19.09 6.88
N VAL A 176 -6.29 -19.71 7.28
CA VAL A 176 -6.17 -20.39 8.58
C VAL A 176 -6.40 -19.40 9.72
N GLY A 177 -5.78 -18.22 9.69
CA GLY A 177 -6.03 -17.16 10.68
C GLY A 177 -7.50 -16.72 10.73
N SER A 178 -8.13 -16.58 9.56
CA SER A 178 -9.54 -16.21 9.44
C SER A 178 -10.49 -17.30 9.97
N LEU A 179 -10.16 -18.57 9.75
CA LEU A 179 -10.92 -19.72 10.28
C LEU A 179 -10.75 -19.86 11.79
N LEU A 180 -9.54 -19.59 12.31
CA LEU A 180 -9.29 -19.65 13.75
C LEU A 180 -9.83 -18.43 14.52
N ARG A 181 -10.27 -17.38 13.81
CA ARG A 181 -10.75 -16.12 14.36
C ARG A 181 -11.78 -16.27 15.51
N PRO A 182 -12.79 -17.16 15.45
CA PRO A 182 -13.76 -17.29 16.56
C PRO A 182 -13.09 -17.61 17.91
N TRP A 183 -11.92 -18.27 17.89
CA TRP A 183 -11.18 -18.63 19.10
C TRP A 183 -10.14 -17.59 19.50
N ILE A 184 -9.38 -17.04 18.54
CA ILE A 184 -8.24 -16.14 18.82
C ILE A 184 -8.51 -14.66 18.55
N GLY A 185 -9.62 -14.32 17.90
CA GLY A 185 -9.92 -12.97 17.43
C GLY A 185 -10.08 -11.96 18.56
N ALA A 186 -10.76 -12.33 19.65
CA ALA A 186 -10.93 -11.45 20.81
C ALA A 186 -9.58 -11.14 21.49
N TRP A 187 -8.70 -12.14 21.61
CA TRP A 187 -7.34 -11.97 22.11
C TRP A 187 -6.50 -11.08 21.18
N ALA A 188 -6.59 -11.30 19.86
CA ALA A 188 -5.86 -10.55 18.85
C ALA A 188 -6.29 -9.08 18.79
N GLN A 189 -7.57 -8.80 19.02
CA GLN A 189 -8.11 -7.44 19.14
C GLN A 189 -7.63 -6.75 20.42
N ARG A 190 -7.65 -7.44 21.57
CA ARG A 190 -7.13 -6.89 22.85
C ARG A 190 -5.64 -6.56 22.77
N ASN A 191 -4.86 -7.40 22.11
CA ASN A 191 -3.40 -7.26 22.00
C ASN A 191 -2.95 -6.50 20.74
N ASN A 192 -3.82 -5.66 20.17
CA ASN A 192 -3.56 -5.05 18.88
C ASN A 192 -2.23 -4.27 18.83
N ARG A 193 -1.90 -3.56 19.91
CA ARG A 193 -0.66 -2.77 20.02
C ARG A 193 0.60 -3.63 19.93
N THR A 194 0.62 -4.79 20.58
CA THR A 194 1.77 -5.70 20.56
C THR A 194 1.92 -6.34 19.20
N LEU A 195 0.82 -6.82 18.63
CA LEU A 195 0.81 -7.45 17.32
C LEU A 195 1.15 -6.44 16.19
N SER A 196 0.76 -5.16 16.29
CA SER A 196 1.25 -4.14 15.36
C SER A 196 2.77 -3.91 15.43
N LYS A 197 3.42 -4.17 16.57
CA LYS A 197 4.89 -4.17 16.64
C LYS A 197 5.44 -5.39 15.93
N VAL A 198 4.84 -6.56 16.12
CA VAL A 198 5.20 -7.80 15.40
C VAL A 198 5.08 -7.58 13.89
N ASP A 199 3.98 -7.01 13.41
CA ASP A 199 3.77 -6.70 11.99
C ASP A 199 4.91 -5.82 11.44
N ARG A 200 5.25 -4.73 12.15
CA ARG A 200 6.35 -3.84 11.74
C ARG A 200 7.70 -4.55 11.75
N SER A 201 7.99 -5.34 12.77
CA SER A 201 9.24 -6.10 12.86
C SER A 201 9.34 -7.15 11.74
N SER A 202 8.24 -7.84 11.41
CA SER A 202 8.18 -8.78 10.29
C SER A 202 8.45 -8.08 8.96
N ILE A 203 7.88 -6.89 8.74
CA ILE A 203 8.16 -6.08 7.55
C ILE A 203 9.64 -5.70 7.48
N LEU A 204 10.23 -5.20 8.56
CA LEU A 204 11.64 -4.80 8.60
C LEU A 204 12.58 -5.98 8.36
N LEU A 205 12.28 -7.15 8.95
CA LEU A 205 13.05 -8.38 8.72
C LEU A 205 13.00 -8.81 7.25
N ALA A 206 11.82 -8.75 6.63
CA ALA A 206 11.65 -9.10 5.23
C ALA A 206 12.42 -8.16 4.30
N VAL A 207 12.40 -6.85 4.58
CA VAL A 207 13.16 -5.83 3.84
C VAL A 207 14.65 -6.08 4.00
N TYR A 208 15.11 -6.25 5.23
CA TYR A 208 16.52 -6.49 5.52
C TYR A 208 17.05 -7.71 4.76
N THR A 209 16.31 -8.83 4.84
CA THR A 209 16.70 -10.10 4.22
C THR A 209 16.90 -9.94 2.72
N ALA A 210 15.93 -9.32 2.06
CA ALA A 210 15.95 -9.25 0.61
C ALA A 210 16.79 -8.09 0.05
N PHE A 211 16.90 -6.96 0.76
CA PHE A 211 17.89 -5.94 0.39
C PHE A 211 19.32 -6.45 0.62
N SER A 212 19.57 -7.24 1.66
CA SER A 212 20.88 -7.88 1.86
C SER A 212 21.26 -8.73 0.65
N GLU A 213 20.31 -9.52 0.14
CA GLU A 213 20.53 -10.33 -1.06
C GLU A 213 20.67 -9.48 -2.33
N ALA A 214 19.82 -8.48 -2.51
CA ALA A 214 19.89 -7.58 -3.66
C ALA A 214 21.22 -6.79 -3.71
N VAL A 215 21.73 -6.36 -2.55
CA VAL A 215 23.04 -5.72 -2.44
C VAL A 215 24.16 -6.70 -2.73
N ALA A 216 24.08 -7.93 -2.24
CA ALA A 216 25.03 -9.00 -2.59
C ALA A 216 25.03 -9.29 -4.11
N GLN A 217 23.91 -9.01 -4.81
CA GLN A 217 23.77 -9.11 -6.26
C GLN A 217 24.12 -7.81 -7.03
N GLY A 218 24.58 -6.76 -6.34
CA GLY A 218 25.09 -5.53 -6.98
C GLY A 218 24.02 -4.52 -7.41
N ILE A 219 22.88 -4.44 -6.70
CA ILE A 219 21.75 -3.59 -7.08
C ILE A 219 22.06 -2.10 -7.28
N TRP A 220 23.08 -1.54 -6.62
CA TRP A 220 23.42 -0.12 -6.71
C TRP A 220 23.94 0.29 -8.10
N HIS A 221 24.47 -0.65 -8.87
CA HIS A 221 24.86 -0.41 -10.27
C HIS A 221 23.69 -0.55 -11.25
N ALA A 222 22.54 -1.06 -10.79
CA ALA A 222 21.38 -1.34 -11.63
C ALA A 222 20.40 -0.15 -11.78
N PHE A 223 20.61 0.97 -11.06
CA PHE A 223 19.73 2.14 -11.12
C PHE A 223 20.49 3.43 -11.47
N PRO A 224 20.58 3.78 -12.75
CA PRO A 224 21.01 5.09 -13.20
C PRO A 224 20.16 6.21 -12.58
N ALA A 225 20.75 7.38 -12.33
CA ALA A 225 20.03 8.54 -11.80
C ALA A 225 18.83 8.98 -12.68
N ILE A 226 18.93 8.75 -14.00
CA ILE A 226 17.86 9.05 -14.96
C ILE A 226 16.64 8.15 -14.75
N ASP A 227 16.83 6.87 -14.43
CA ASP A 227 15.73 5.94 -14.15
C ASP A 227 15.01 6.33 -12.87
N LEU A 228 15.75 6.81 -11.86
CA LEU A 228 15.18 7.32 -10.62
C LEU A 228 14.34 8.59 -10.85
N ALA A 229 14.86 9.54 -11.63
CA ALA A 229 14.12 10.76 -11.98
C ALA A 229 12.84 10.43 -12.76
N THR A 230 12.94 9.50 -13.71
CA THR A 230 11.80 9.07 -14.52
C THR A 230 10.78 8.28 -13.68
N MET A 231 11.23 7.50 -12.70
CA MET A 231 10.37 6.82 -11.73
C MET A 231 9.57 7.81 -10.87
N VAL A 232 10.22 8.88 -10.41
CA VAL A 232 9.55 9.97 -9.67
C VAL A 232 8.49 10.60 -10.55
N LEU A 233 8.80 10.90 -11.82
CA LEU A 233 7.86 11.46 -12.77
C LEU A 233 6.63 10.54 -12.97
N VAL A 234 6.83 9.25 -13.24
CA VAL A 234 5.74 8.29 -13.45
C VAL A 234 4.84 8.18 -12.22
N ASN A 235 5.42 8.06 -11.03
CA ASN A 235 4.64 7.99 -9.80
C ASN A 235 3.92 9.32 -9.50
N ALA A 236 4.51 10.46 -9.86
CA ALA A 236 3.88 11.78 -9.72
C ALA A 236 2.69 11.94 -10.69
N LEU A 237 2.83 11.48 -11.93
CA LEU A 237 1.75 11.44 -12.92
C LEU A 237 0.60 10.54 -12.45
N LEU A 238 0.93 9.35 -11.95
CA LEU A 238 -0.05 8.41 -11.40
C LEU A 238 -0.81 9.00 -10.21
N LEU A 239 -0.09 9.53 -9.22
CA LEU A 239 -0.69 10.16 -8.04
C LEU A 239 -1.53 11.38 -8.42
N GLY A 240 -1.00 12.25 -9.28
CA GLY A 240 -1.69 13.44 -9.76
C GLY A 240 -2.98 13.10 -10.50
N ALA A 241 -2.93 12.13 -11.41
CA ALA A 241 -4.09 11.66 -12.15
C ALA A 241 -5.17 11.12 -11.20
N VAL A 242 -4.82 10.26 -10.24
CA VAL A 242 -5.80 9.72 -9.28
C VAL A 242 -6.38 10.83 -8.40
N LEU A 243 -5.59 11.78 -7.92
CA LEU A 243 -6.08 12.91 -7.14
C LEU A 243 -7.06 13.78 -7.93
N VAL A 244 -6.74 14.08 -9.19
CA VAL A 244 -7.63 14.86 -10.07
C VAL A 244 -8.93 14.09 -10.35
N ILE A 245 -8.84 12.83 -10.77
CA ILE A 245 -9.99 11.99 -11.12
C ILE A 245 -10.91 11.80 -9.91
N THR A 246 -10.36 11.51 -8.73
CA THR A 246 -11.17 11.34 -7.51
C THR A 246 -11.82 12.65 -7.08
N THR A 247 -11.11 13.78 -7.15
CA THR A 247 -11.64 15.11 -6.78
C THR A 247 -12.74 15.57 -7.75
N TRP A 248 -12.52 15.42 -9.06
CA TRP A 248 -13.50 15.85 -10.06
C TRP A 248 -14.67 14.87 -10.13
N GLY A 249 -14.39 13.57 -10.01
CA GLY A 249 -15.37 12.52 -9.93
C GLY A 249 -16.33 12.71 -8.77
N SER A 250 -15.84 12.99 -7.56
CA SER A 250 -16.72 13.25 -6.40
C SER A 250 -17.62 14.46 -6.60
N ARG A 251 -17.10 15.54 -7.20
CA ARG A 251 -17.87 16.77 -7.47
C ARG A 251 -18.95 16.55 -8.52
N LYS A 252 -18.62 15.88 -9.62
CA LYS A 252 -19.59 15.55 -10.67
C LYS A 252 -20.70 14.62 -10.14
N LEU A 253 -20.36 13.75 -9.20
CA LEU A 253 -21.28 12.84 -8.55
C LEU A 253 -22.14 13.51 -7.45
N GLY A 254 -21.92 14.81 -7.16
CA GLY A 254 -22.67 15.57 -6.16
C GLY A 254 -22.40 15.14 -4.73
N MET A 255 -21.21 14.59 -4.44
CA MET A 255 -20.86 14.15 -3.09
C MET A 255 -20.66 15.35 -2.15
N SER A 256 -21.00 15.17 -0.87
CA SER A 256 -20.67 16.15 0.17
C SER A 256 -19.16 16.39 0.23
N LYS A 257 -18.76 17.56 0.76
CA LYS A 257 -17.34 17.91 0.81
C LYS A 257 -16.55 16.97 1.71
N GLU A 258 -17.18 16.48 2.76
CA GLU A 258 -16.65 15.51 3.70
C GLU A 258 -16.36 14.18 3.00
N ASN A 259 -17.26 13.74 2.12
CA ASN A 259 -17.12 12.51 1.35
C ASN A 259 -16.14 12.66 0.17
N GLU A 260 -16.07 13.84 -0.48
CA GLU A 260 -14.99 14.16 -1.44
C GLU A 260 -13.62 13.96 -0.78
N ILE A 261 -13.38 14.57 0.38
CA ILE A 261 -12.10 14.44 1.10
C ILE A 261 -11.78 12.98 1.36
N THR A 262 -12.75 12.23 1.89
CA THR A 262 -12.55 10.84 2.23
C THR A 262 -12.24 10.01 0.98
N LEU A 263 -12.92 10.25 -0.14
CA LEU A 263 -12.61 9.60 -1.41
C LEU A 263 -11.20 9.96 -1.89
N VAL A 264 -10.83 11.24 -1.87
CA VAL A 264 -9.53 11.71 -2.33
C VAL A 264 -8.42 11.10 -1.49
N PHE A 265 -8.52 11.08 -0.15
CA PHE A 265 -7.44 10.55 0.68
C PHE A 265 -7.40 9.04 0.80
N CYS A 266 -8.53 8.36 0.85
CA CYS A 266 -8.54 6.90 0.89
C CYS A 266 -8.30 6.30 -0.49
N GLY A 267 -8.79 6.95 -1.56
CA GLY A 267 -8.72 6.45 -2.93
C GLY A 267 -7.40 6.71 -3.66
N SER A 268 -6.56 7.64 -3.18
CA SER A 268 -5.27 8.00 -3.81
C SER A 268 -4.03 7.39 -3.15
N LYS A 269 -4.20 6.66 -2.04
CA LYS A 269 -3.07 6.13 -1.29
C LYS A 269 -2.83 4.66 -1.53
N LYS A 270 -1.56 4.28 -1.41
CA LYS A 270 -1.06 2.91 -1.50
C LYS A 270 -0.21 2.57 -0.29
N SER A 271 -0.43 1.39 0.25
CA SER A 271 0.15 0.97 1.52
C SER A 271 1.48 0.28 1.33
N LEU A 272 2.56 0.98 1.71
CA LEU A 272 3.90 0.42 1.77
C LEU A 272 3.97 -0.74 2.78
N ALA A 273 3.29 -0.62 3.92
CA ALA A 273 3.33 -1.63 4.99
C ALA A 273 2.74 -2.98 4.55
N SER A 274 1.69 -2.98 3.71
CA SER A 274 1.13 -4.21 3.13
C SER A 274 1.86 -4.63 1.86
N GLY A 275 2.39 -3.69 1.08
CA GLY A 275 3.10 -3.98 -0.16
C GLY A 275 4.42 -4.71 0.05
N ILE A 276 5.21 -4.35 1.07
CA ILE A 276 6.53 -4.96 1.25
C ILE A 276 6.46 -6.48 1.50
N PRO A 277 5.68 -7.01 2.47
CA PRO A 277 5.58 -8.45 2.68
C PRO A 277 5.08 -9.19 1.43
N LEU A 278 4.16 -8.58 0.69
CA LEU A 278 3.65 -9.13 -0.57
C LEU A 278 4.76 -9.20 -1.63
N ALA A 279 5.56 -8.14 -1.77
CA ALA A 279 6.66 -8.10 -2.73
C ALA A 279 7.69 -9.21 -2.45
N THR A 280 8.02 -9.44 -1.17
CA THR A 280 8.98 -10.48 -0.76
C THR A 280 8.57 -11.87 -1.24
N VAL A 281 7.29 -12.20 -1.14
CA VAL A 281 6.82 -13.54 -1.52
C VAL A 281 6.56 -13.62 -3.03
N LEU A 282 6.07 -12.55 -3.65
CA LEU A 282 5.70 -12.52 -5.07
C LEU A 282 6.90 -12.49 -6.02
N PHE A 283 7.94 -11.75 -5.67
CA PHE A 283 9.09 -11.50 -6.56
C PHE A 283 10.37 -12.18 -6.09
N GLY A 284 10.31 -12.87 -4.96
CA GLY A 284 11.50 -13.37 -4.28
C GLY A 284 12.45 -12.23 -3.88
N THR A 285 13.63 -12.63 -3.46
CA THR A 285 14.68 -11.73 -2.95
C THR A 285 15.47 -11.03 -4.05
N SER A 286 15.65 -11.66 -5.23
CA SER A 286 16.46 -11.13 -6.34
C SER A 286 15.85 -9.91 -7.05
N GLN A 287 14.52 -9.79 -7.11
CA GLN A 287 13.84 -8.65 -7.74
C GLN A 287 13.29 -7.64 -6.73
N MET A 288 13.46 -7.88 -5.43
CA MET A 288 12.79 -7.05 -4.41
C MET A 288 13.19 -5.58 -4.52
N GLY A 289 14.47 -5.26 -4.64
CA GLY A 289 14.88 -3.86 -4.62
C GLY A 289 14.35 -3.06 -5.81
N VAL A 290 14.10 -3.70 -6.96
CA VAL A 290 13.45 -3.10 -8.14
C VAL A 290 11.99 -2.78 -7.87
N VAL A 291 11.28 -3.64 -7.12
CA VAL A 291 9.85 -3.48 -6.83
C VAL A 291 9.59 -2.54 -5.65
N VAL A 292 10.46 -2.58 -4.64
CA VAL A 292 10.31 -1.77 -3.43
C VAL A 292 10.64 -0.30 -3.69
N LEU A 293 11.56 0.00 -4.60
CA LEU A 293 11.97 1.38 -4.87
C LEU A 293 10.81 2.27 -5.38
N PRO A 294 10.02 1.90 -6.41
CA PRO A 294 8.83 2.64 -6.82
C PRO A 294 7.82 2.81 -5.69
N LEU A 295 7.62 1.77 -4.87
CA LEU A 295 6.71 1.79 -3.72
C LEU A 295 7.15 2.82 -2.67
N MET A 296 8.44 2.89 -2.35
CA MET A 296 8.98 3.87 -1.41
C MET A 296 8.84 5.30 -1.94
N ILE A 297 9.15 5.50 -3.22
CA ILE A 297 9.01 6.81 -3.89
C ILE A 297 7.55 7.25 -3.89
N PHE A 298 6.62 6.38 -4.32
CA PHE A 298 5.19 6.67 -4.32
C PHE A 298 4.69 6.98 -2.92
N HIS A 299 5.05 6.16 -1.92
CA HIS A 299 4.65 6.34 -0.52
C HIS A 299 5.11 7.69 0.05
N GLN A 300 6.35 8.08 -0.25
CA GLN A 300 6.86 9.35 0.24
C GLN A 300 6.15 10.55 -0.43
N MET A 301 5.92 10.47 -1.75
CA MET A 301 5.23 11.52 -2.49
C MET A 301 3.78 11.67 -2.06
N GLN A 302 3.03 10.58 -1.88
CA GLN A 302 1.64 10.65 -1.43
C GLN A 302 1.52 11.34 -0.07
N LEU A 303 2.45 11.13 0.87
CA LEU A 303 2.41 11.78 2.18
C LEU A 303 2.66 13.28 2.07
N MET A 304 3.66 13.70 1.29
CA MET A 304 3.97 15.11 1.06
C MET A 304 2.80 15.85 0.39
N VAL A 305 2.30 15.30 -0.71
CA VAL A 305 1.20 15.91 -1.48
C VAL A 305 -0.10 15.93 -0.67
N CYS A 306 -0.45 14.82 -0.01
CA CYS A 306 -1.66 14.77 0.83
C CYS A 306 -1.57 15.69 2.05
N ALA A 307 -0.39 15.92 2.63
CA ALA A 307 -0.23 16.85 3.74
C ALA A 307 -0.52 18.31 3.33
N VAL A 308 -0.05 18.71 2.14
CA VAL A 308 -0.37 20.03 1.58
C VAL A 308 -1.85 20.13 1.27
N LEU A 309 -2.42 19.11 0.62
CA LEU A 309 -3.82 19.10 0.24
C LEU A 309 -4.77 19.11 1.46
N ALA A 310 -4.44 18.37 2.52
CA ALA A 310 -5.24 18.32 3.74
C ALA A 310 -5.28 19.67 4.47
N ARG A 311 -4.17 20.42 4.47
CA ARG A 311 -4.15 21.80 4.99
C ARG A 311 -5.03 22.73 4.15
N ARG A 312 -4.92 22.68 2.83
CA ARG A 312 -5.78 23.46 1.93
C ARG A 312 -7.26 23.15 2.14
N TYR A 313 -7.61 21.87 2.33
CA TYR A 313 -8.98 21.50 2.67
C TYR A 313 -9.42 22.02 4.05
N ALA A 314 -8.52 22.06 5.04
CA ALA A 314 -8.81 22.54 6.39
C ALA A 314 -8.96 24.08 6.46
N GLU A 315 -8.31 24.81 5.55
CA GLU A 315 -8.40 26.27 5.41
C GLU A 315 -9.72 26.74 4.79
N ARG A 316 -10.56 25.81 4.31
CA ARG A 316 -11.91 26.17 3.85
C ARG A 316 -12.70 26.78 5.00
N GLN A 317 -13.40 27.88 4.73
CA GLN A 317 -14.40 28.38 5.66
C GLN A 317 -15.46 27.29 5.84
N PRO A 318 -15.89 26.99 7.08
CA PRO A 318 -17.04 26.14 7.30
C PRO A 318 -18.21 26.66 6.45
N PRO A 319 -19.04 25.80 5.85
CA PRO A 319 -20.29 26.29 5.26
C PRO A 319 -20.96 27.15 6.34
N ALA A 320 -21.24 28.41 6.00
CA ALA A 320 -21.94 29.32 6.89
C ALA A 320 -23.12 28.55 7.44
N GLN A 321 -23.12 28.30 8.75
CA GLN A 321 -24.32 27.83 9.43
C GLN A 321 -25.39 28.84 9.00
N ALA A 322 -26.32 28.38 8.18
CA ALA A 322 -27.47 29.16 7.75
C ALA A 322 -28.00 29.85 9.00
N ALA A 323 -28.03 31.18 8.97
CA ALA A 323 -28.43 32.08 10.03
C ALA A 323 -29.35 31.41 11.06
N VAL A 324 -28.77 30.86 12.12
CA VAL A 324 -29.47 30.65 13.38
C VAL A 324 -29.26 31.94 14.18
N ALA A 325 -29.91 32.98 13.68
CA ALA A 325 -30.25 34.22 14.35
C ALA A 325 -31.54 34.64 13.62
N GLY A 326 -32.72 34.29 14.11
CA GLY A 326 -33.18 34.76 15.42
C GLY A 326 -33.59 36.22 15.28
N ALA A 327 -34.64 36.48 14.50
CA ALA A 327 -35.60 37.58 14.64
C ALA A 327 -36.78 37.30 13.69
#